data_AF-A0A434P455-F1
#
_entry.id   AF-A0A434P455-F1
#
_cell.length_a   1.000
_cell.length_b   1.000
_cell.length_c   1.000
_cell.angle_alpha   90.00
_cell.angle_beta   90.00
_cell.angle_gamma   90.00
#
_symmetry.space_group_name_H-M   'P 1'
#
loop_
_entity.id
_entity.type
_entity.pdbx_description
1 polymer ?
#
loop_
_entity_poly.entity_id
_entity_poly.type
_entity_poly.pdbx_seq_one_letter_code
_entity_poly.pdbx_strand_id
1 'polypeptide(L)'
;MTKPMSSLKALTPKTIDQMAITEVIDRIESLNKGIAKFWSMSDGWAPVAAAGLLGKSRLDWQVSLSGSLRLWIREPANALSSAELILAWANLGSLIEGSIKTLLSVWYETYKADIDNLKKVKAFDHSKQAAHSPDGLGLEKLRVYCKTQGLLGANGDALVELVQQRRNAIHAFKDRPIGDGLEFQGAVRGYLALLRNVNARLPYPDDNYVPRER
;
A
#
# COMPACT_ATOMS: atom_id res chain seq x y z
N MET A 1 -45.05 9.65 35.71
CA MET A 1 -44.63 10.18 34.39
C MET A 1 -43.15 9.87 34.18
N THR A 2 -42.85 8.75 33.51
CA THR A 2 -41.48 8.35 33.16
C THR A 2 -41.23 8.73 31.70
N LYS A 3 -40.23 9.59 31.46
CA LYS A 3 -39.76 9.93 30.10
C LYS A 3 -39.16 8.67 29.46
N PRO A 4 -39.40 8.37 28.18
CA PRO A 4 -38.66 7.33 27.48
C PRO A 4 -37.24 7.83 27.18
N MET A 5 -36.24 7.06 27.61
CA MET A 5 -34.87 7.20 27.15
C MET A 5 -34.83 7.04 25.62
N SER A 6 -34.38 8.07 24.93
CA SER A 6 -34.09 8.00 23.51
C SER A 6 -32.94 7.01 23.29
N SER A 7 -33.22 5.90 22.61
CA SER A 7 -32.22 5.00 22.06
C SER A 7 -31.28 5.81 21.14
N LEU A 8 -30.05 6.07 21.61
CA LEU A 8 -28.94 6.47 20.75
C LEU A 8 -28.74 5.36 19.71
N LYS A 9 -29.19 5.59 18.47
CA LYS A 9 -28.83 4.73 17.34
C LYS A 9 -27.31 4.82 17.19
N ALA A 10 -26.61 3.72 17.45
CA ALA A 10 -25.21 3.60 17.11
C ALA A 10 -25.06 3.87 15.61
N LEU A 11 -24.33 4.93 15.24
CA LEU A 11 -24.00 5.18 13.84
C LEU A 11 -23.19 3.99 13.34
N THR A 12 -23.72 3.28 12.35
CA THR A 12 -22.95 2.27 11.61
C THR A 12 -21.73 2.95 10.97
N PRO A 13 -20.52 2.39 11.10
CA PRO A 13 -19.34 2.94 10.45
C PRO A 13 -19.57 3.07 8.95
N LYS A 14 -19.22 4.23 8.36
CA LYS A 14 -19.28 4.43 6.91
C LYS A 14 -18.36 3.42 6.20
N THR A 15 -18.84 2.83 5.12
CA THR A 15 -17.98 1.99 4.25
C THR A 15 -17.01 2.88 3.46
N ILE A 16 -15.91 2.31 2.93
CA ILE A 16 -14.91 3.09 2.17
C ILE A 16 -15.57 3.81 0.97
N ASP A 17 -16.52 3.16 0.30
CA ASP A 17 -17.19 3.72 -0.88
C ASP A 17 -18.08 4.94 -0.55
N GLN A 18 -18.51 5.06 0.71
CA GLN A 18 -19.33 6.18 1.18
C GLN A 18 -18.51 7.39 1.64
N MET A 19 -17.19 7.25 1.79
CA MET A 19 -16.31 8.32 2.24
C MET A 19 -16.06 9.33 1.12
N ALA A 20 -15.89 10.61 1.45
CA ALA A 20 -15.33 11.56 0.48
C ALA A 20 -13.92 11.10 0.07
N ILE A 21 -13.50 11.33 -1.17
CA ILE A 21 -12.16 10.89 -1.60
C ILE A 21 -11.04 11.57 -0.81
N THR A 22 -11.26 12.81 -0.37
CA THR A 22 -10.36 13.52 0.54
C THR A 22 -10.23 12.83 1.90
N GLU A 23 -11.34 12.37 2.49
CA GLU A 23 -11.34 11.57 3.72
C GLU A 23 -10.55 10.27 3.55
N VAL A 24 -10.69 9.60 2.40
CA VAL A 24 -9.90 8.39 2.10
C VAL A 24 -8.40 8.69 2.09
N ILE A 25 -7.99 9.81 1.48
CA ILE A 25 -6.59 10.22 1.44
C ILE A 25 -6.09 10.57 2.84
N ASP A 26 -6.88 11.30 3.66
CA ASP A 26 -6.53 11.62 5.05
C ASP A 26 -6.27 10.35 5.88
N ARG A 27 -7.09 9.31 5.67
CA ARG A 27 -6.94 7.99 6.33
C ARG A 27 -5.69 7.24 5.86
N ILE A 28 -5.42 7.24 4.54
CA ILE A 28 -4.19 6.65 3.97
C ILE A 28 -2.95 7.32 4.58
N GLU A 29 -2.92 8.64 4.58
CA GLU A 29 -1.79 9.42 5.11
C GLU A 29 -1.58 9.17 6.61
N SER A 30 -2.67 9.12 7.38
CA SER A 30 -2.63 8.83 8.82
C SER A 30 -2.09 7.42 9.11
N LEU A 31 -2.53 6.41 8.36
CA LEU A 31 -2.01 5.05 8.48
C LEU A 31 -0.52 4.98 8.14
N ASN A 32 -0.12 5.53 6.98
CA ASN A 32 1.28 5.53 6.57
C ASN A 32 2.16 6.29 7.56
N LYS A 33 1.66 7.37 8.16
CA LYS A 33 2.38 8.09 9.21
C LYS A 33 2.59 7.24 10.46
N GLY A 34 1.58 6.50 10.90
CA GLY A 34 1.70 5.60 12.05
C GLY A 34 2.63 4.42 11.75
N ILE A 35 2.52 3.80 10.57
CA ILE A 35 3.40 2.73 10.10
C ILE A 35 4.85 3.23 10.07
N ALA A 36 5.09 4.39 9.46
CA ALA A 36 6.42 5.00 9.39
C ALA A 36 6.97 5.28 10.79
N LYS A 37 6.19 5.92 11.66
CA LYS A 37 6.60 6.26 13.03
C LYS A 37 7.07 5.04 13.83
N PHE A 38 6.39 3.91 13.68
CA PHE A 38 6.75 2.69 14.40
C PHE A 38 7.92 1.97 13.71
N TRP A 39 7.78 1.63 12.43
CA TRP A 39 8.70 0.72 11.75
C TRP A 39 10.05 1.35 11.39
N SER A 40 10.14 2.68 11.28
CA SER A 40 11.43 3.35 11.04
C SER A 40 12.38 3.29 12.24
N MET A 41 11.88 2.90 13.43
CA MET A 41 12.65 2.77 14.68
C MET A 41 12.33 1.43 15.34
N SER A 42 12.31 0.35 14.55
CA SER A 42 11.89 -0.99 14.99
C SER A 42 12.98 -1.81 15.69
N ASP A 43 14.14 -1.19 15.98
CA ASP A 43 15.21 -1.82 16.76
C ASP A 43 14.70 -2.32 18.12
N GLY A 44 15.12 -3.53 18.51
CA GLY A 44 14.66 -4.19 19.73
C GLY A 44 13.29 -4.86 19.63
N TRP A 45 12.52 -4.60 18.57
CA TRP A 45 11.23 -5.24 18.31
C TRP A 45 11.25 -6.18 17.11
N ALA A 46 11.92 -5.78 16.03
CA ALA A 46 12.08 -6.60 14.83
C ALA A 46 13.43 -7.34 14.86
N PRO A 47 13.54 -8.49 14.16
CA PRO A 47 14.84 -9.10 13.89
C PRO A 47 15.81 -8.09 13.27
N VAL A 48 17.10 -8.17 13.63
CA VAL A 48 18.13 -7.17 13.25
C VAL A 48 18.15 -6.89 11.75
N ALA A 49 17.98 -7.92 10.90
CA ALA A 49 17.95 -7.75 9.46
C ALA A 49 16.71 -6.96 8.98
N ALA A 50 15.54 -7.21 9.56
CA ALA A 50 14.30 -6.48 9.26
C ALA A 50 14.39 -5.02 9.74
N ALA A 51 14.86 -4.79 10.98
CA ALA A 51 15.08 -3.45 11.53
C ALA A 51 16.06 -2.66 10.66
N GLY A 52 17.16 -3.27 10.25
CA GLY A 52 18.16 -2.64 9.37
C GLY A 52 17.62 -2.27 7.98
N LEU A 53 16.72 -3.06 7.41
CA LEU A 53 16.03 -2.72 6.16
C LEU A 53 15.04 -1.58 6.34
N LEU A 54 14.22 -1.64 7.39
CA LEU A 54 13.17 -0.65 7.65
C LEU A 54 13.73 0.71 8.08
N GLY A 55 14.81 0.73 8.86
CA GLY A 55 15.49 1.98 9.27
C GLY A 55 16.14 2.72 8.09
N LYS A 56 16.48 2.03 7.01
CA LYS A 56 16.99 2.64 5.76
C LYS A 56 15.87 2.95 4.76
N SER A 57 14.70 2.35 4.95
CA SER A 57 13.56 2.52 4.04
C SER A 57 12.98 3.92 4.17
N ARG A 58 12.66 4.54 3.03
CA ARG A 58 12.04 5.87 2.97
C ARG A 58 10.54 5.84 3.27
N LEU A 59 10.19 5.35 4.47
CA LEU A 59 8.80 5.35 4.94
C LEU A 59 8.27 6.77 5.11
N ASP A 60 9.14 7.75 5.34
CA ASP A 60 8.82 9.18 5.28
C ASP A 60 8.31 9.61 3.89
N TRP A 61 8.90 9.07 2.82
CA TRP A 61 8.41 9.31 1.46
C TRP A 61 7.05 8.67 1.20
N GLN A 62 6.74 7.51 1.81
CA GLN A 62 5.39 6.94 1.73
C GLN A 62 4.33 7.87 2.32
N VAL A 63 4.64 8.55 3.43
CA VAL A 63 3.76 9.58 4.01
C VAL A 63 3.59 10.75 3.06
N SER A 64 4.70 11.30 2.55
CA SER A 64 4.65 12.44 1.62
C SER A 64 3.90 12.14 0.32
N LEU A 65 4.15 10.96 -0.28
CA LEU A 65 3.46 10.49 -1.48
C LEU A 65 1.95 10.31 -1.22
N SER A 66 1.56 9.83 -0.04
CA SER A 66 0.15 9.73 0.36
C SER A 66 -0.51 11.11 0.35
N GLY A 67 0.18 12.11 0.91
CA GLY A 67 -0.29 13.49 0.93
C GLY A 67 -0.53 14.07 -0.47
N SER A 68 0.38 13.77 -1.40
CA SER A 68 0.31 14.24 -2.78
C SER A 68 -0.82 13.63 -3.62
N LEU A 69 -1.54 12.60 -3.14
CA LEU A 69 -2.75 12.10 -3.81
C LEU A 69 -3.82 13.20 -3.98
N ARG A 70 -3.83 14.23 -3.12
CA ARG A 70 -4.76 15.37 -3.22
C ARG A 70 -4.54 16.21 -4.48
N LEU A 71 -3.33 16.20 -5.05
CA LEU A 71 -3.04 16.91 -6.29
C LEU A 71 -3.86 16.40 -7.48
N TRP A 72 -4.29 15.12 -7.39
CA TRP A 72 -4.99 14.39 -8.45
C TRP A 72 -6.51 14.40 -8.28
N ILE A 73 -7.04 15.10 -7.27
CA ILE A 73 -8.49 15.21 -7.08
C ILE A 73 -8.99 16.44 -7.85
N ARG A 74 -10.05 16.23 -8.63
CA ARG A 74 -10.71 17.24 -9.46
C ARG A 74 -12.21 17.08 -9.38
N GLU A 75 -12.93 18.17 -9.62
CA GLU A 75 -14.37 18.18 -9.83
C GLU A 75 -14.66 18.85 -11.19
N PRO A 76 -15.25 18.13 -12.18
CA PRO A 76 -15.59 16.70 -12.13
C PRO A 76 -14.35 15.80 -12.08
N ALA A 77 -14.48 14.57 -11.56
CA ALA A 77 -13.38 13.61 -11.40
C ALA A 77 -12.57 13.37 -12.70
N ASN A 78 -13.23 13.43 -13.86
CA ASN A 78 -12.62 13.22 -15.17
C ASN A 78 -11.96 14.46 -15.77
N ALA A 79 -11.72 15.51 -14.98
CA ALA A 79 -11.06 16.73 -15.46
C ALA A 79 -9.52 16.63 -15.49
N LEU A 80 -8.92 15.50 -15.08
CA LEU A 80 -7.48 15.29 -15.23
C LEU A 80 -7.10 15.13 -16.70
N SER A 81 -6.05 15.84 -17.12
CA SER A 81 -5.38 15.57 -18.39
C SER A 81 -4.70 14.20 -18.38
N SER A 82 -4.41 13.66 -19.57
CA SER A 82 -3.69 12.38 -19.69
C SER A 82 -2.35 12.37 -18.96
N ALA A 83 -1.60 13.49 -19.00
CA ALA A 83 -0.33 13.62 -18.31
C ALA A 83 -0.48 13.60 -16.78
N GLU A 84 -1.45 14.35 -16.25
CA GLU A 84 -1.76 14.31 -14.82
C GLU A 84 -2.20 12.92 -14.38
N LEU A 85 -3.02 12.23 -15.17
CA LEU A 85 -3.50 10.88 -14.85
C LEU A 85 -2.35 9.85 -14.84
N ILE A 86 -1.41 9.94 -15.79
CA ILE A 86 -0.20 9.11 -15.80
C ILE A 86 0.62 9.30 -14.50
N LEU A 87 0.81 10.55 -14.07
CA LEU A 87 1.53 10.87 -12.84
C LEU A 87 0.75 10.44 -11.59
N ALA A 88 -0.58 10.53 -11.62
CA ALA A 88 -1.46 10.04 -10.56
C ALA A 88 -1.29 8.53 -10.36
N TRP A 89 -1.31 7.74 -11.44
CA TRP A 89 -1.05 6.31 -11.39
C TRP A 89 0.37 5.96 -10.95
N ALA A 90 1.37 6.74 -11.36
CA ALA A 90 2.74 6.55 -10.90
C ALA A 90 2.88 6.80 -9.38
N ASN A 91 2.21 7.82 -8.85
CA ASN A 91 2.16 8.09 -7.41
C ASN A 91 1.50 6.90 -6.67
N LEU A 92 0.28 6.51 -7.06
CA LEU A 92 -0.42 5.39 -6.42
C LEU A 92 0.36 4.06 -6.53
N GLY A 93 0.99 3.81 -7.68
CA GLY A 93 1.84 2.64 -7.88
C GLY A 93 3.08 2.61 -6.99
N SER A 94 3.63 3.78 -6.64
CA SER A 94 4.75 3.90 -5.70
C SER A 94 4.32 3.64 -4.25
N LEU A 95 3.10 4.04 -3.90
CA LEU A 95 2.49 3.79 -2.59
C LEU A 95 2.19 2.29 -2.38
N ILE A 96 1.60 1.63 -3.37
CA ILE A 96 1.34 0.18 -3.32
C ILE A 96 2.66 -0.60 -3.26
N GLU A 97 3.63 -0.26 -4.11
CA GLU A 97 4.94 -0.93 -4.09
C GLU A 97 5.63 -0.77 -2.73
N GLY A 98 5.60 0.44 -2.15
CA GLY A 98 6.13 0.70 -0.82
C GLY A 98 5.45 -0.12 0.28
N SER A 99 4.12 -0.18 0.29
CA SER A 99 3.37 -0.96 1.28
C SER A 99 3.70 -2.47 1.22
N ILE A 100 3.83 -3.02 0.01
CA ILE A 100 4.25 -4.43 -0.17
C ILE A 100 5.68 -4.63 0.31
N LYS A 101 6.60 -3.70 -0.03
CA LYS A 101 7.98 -3.75 0.45
C LYS A 101 8.03 -3.70 1.98
N THR A 102 7.25 -2.85 2.63
CA THR A 102 7.14 -2.79 4.09
C THR A 102 6.70 -4.13 4.66
N LEU A 103 5.62 -4.73 4.12
CA LEU A 103 5.14 -6.04 4.57
C LEU A 103 6.22 -7.12 4.50
N LEU A 104 6.90 -7.22 3.36
CA LEU A 104 7.92 -8.25 3.14
C LEU A 104 9.19 -7.99 3.97
N SER A 105 9.56 -6.72 4.19
CA SER A 105 10.71 -6.35 5.03
C SER A 105 10.47 -6.61 6.51
N VAL A 106 9.23 -6.42 7.00
CA VAL A 106 8.86 -6.80 8.36
C VAL A 106 8.98 -8.31 8.56
N TRP A 107 8.52 -9.09 7.58
CA TRP A 107 8.62 -10.55 7.57
C TRP A 107 9.88 -11.06 6.84
N TYR A 108 10.98 -10.30 6.87
CA TYR A 108 12.14 -10.55 6.00
C TYR A 108 12.77 -11.93 6.21
N GLU A 109 12.83 -12.42 7.44
CA GLU A 109 13.36 -13.76 7.75
C GLU A 109 12.51 -14.87 7.12
N THR A 110 11.19 -14.74 7.18
CA THR A 110 10.26 -15.67 6.51
C THR A 110 10.37 -15.57 5.00
N TYR A 111 10.39 -14.34 4.47
CA TYR A 111 10.51 -14.08 3.04
C TYR A 111 11.79 -14.67 2.45
N LYS A 112 12.96 -14.41 3.07
CA LYS A 112 14.26 -14.86 2.53
C LYS A 112 14.46 -16.38 2.61
N ALA A 113 13.70 -17.05 3.48
CA ALA A 113 13.70 -18.51 3.61
C ALA A 113 12.87 -19.21 2.51
N ASP A 114 11.99 -18.51 1.81
CA ASP A 114 11.14 -19.06 0.73
C ASP A 114 11.87 -19.15 -0.62
N ILE A 115 13.02 -19.83 -0.62
CA ILE A 115 13.95 -19.88 -1.74
C ILE A 115 13.28 -20.41 -3.02
N ASP A 116 12.42 -21.42 -2.91
CA ASP A 116 11.81 -22.06 -4.07
C ASP A 116 10.89 -21.10 -4.83
N ASN A 117 10.06 -20.33 -4.12
CA ASN A 117 9.20 -19.36 -4.78
C ASN A 117 9.99 -18.12 -5.22
N LEU A 118 11.02 -17.71 -4.48
CA LEU A 118 11.91 -16.62 -4.90
C LEU A 118 12.65 -16.92 -6.21
N LYS A 119 13.08 -18.17 -6.41
CA LYS A 119 13.66 -18.62 -7.69
C LYS A 119 12.63 -18.54 -8.84
N LYS A 120 11.40 -19.02 -8.62
CA LYS A 120 10.32 -18.97 -9.63
C LYS A 120 10.03 -17.54 -10.10
N VAL A 121 10.04 -16.58 -9.19
CA VAL A 121 9.75 -15.16 -9.49
C VAL A 121 10.99 -14.33 -9.85
N LYS A 122 12.15 -14.98 -10.05
CA LYS A 122 13.43 -14.32 -10.39
C LYS A 122 13.84 -13.24 -9.38
N ALA A 123 13.63 -13.53 -8.10
CA ALA A 123 14.03 -12.73 -6.93
C ALA A 123 15.14 -13.42 -6.10
N PHE A 124 15.93 -14.28 -6.74
CA PHE A 124 17.06 -14.98 -6.13
C PHE A 124 18.33 -14.75 -6.95
N ASP A 125 19.42 -14.41 -6.28
CA ASP A 125 20.76 -14.26 -6.86
C ASP A 125 21.50 -15.60 -6.79
N HIS A 126 21.67 -16.25 -7.94
CA HIS A 126 22.39 -17.53 -8.03
C HIS A 126 23.89 -17.40 -7.78
N SER A 127 24.49 -16.24 -8.01
CA SER A 127 25.91 -16.01 -7.76
C SER A 127 26.20 -15.86 -6.27
N LYS A 128 25.34 -15.12 -5.56
CA LYS A 128 25.47 -14.86 -4.11
C LYS A 128 24.76 -15.90 -3.25
N GLN A 129 24.02 -16.83 -3.87
CA GLN A 129 23.16 -17.81 -3.19
C GLN A 129 22.22 -17.15 -2.18
N ALA A 130 21.62 -16.02 -2.55
CA ALA A 130 20.85 -15.17 -1.65
C ALA A 130 19.57 -14.64 -2.28
N ALA A 131 18.53 -14.49 -1.47
CA ALA A 131 17.32 -13.76 -1.84
C ALA A 131 17.64 -12.29 -2.15
N HIS A 132 17.00 -11.72 -3.18
CA HIS A 132 16.98 -10.27 -3.35
C HIS A 132 16.15 -9.65 -2.22
N SER A 133 16.68 -8.60 -1.62
CA SER A 133 15.95 -7.82 -0.63
C SER A 133 14.70 -7.18 -1.24
N PRO A 134 13.57 -7.06 -0.49
CA PRO A 134 12.34 -6.45 -0.99
C PRO A 134 12.53 -5.04 -1.54
N ASP A 135 13.40 -4.22 -0.94
CA ASP A 135 13.68 -2.84 -1.34
C ASP A 135 14.21 -2.71 -2.79
N GLY A 136 15.02 -3.68 -3.23
CA GLY A 136 15.60 -3.76 -4.57
C GLY A 136 14.71 -4.38 -5.64
N LEU A 137 13.51 -4.86 -5.29
CA LEU A 137 12.56 -5.44 -6.25
C LEU A 137 11.62 -4.39 -6.81
N GLY A 138 11.29 -4.50 -8.10
CA GLY A 138 10.19 -3.74 -8.71
C GLY A 138 8.84 -4.42 -8.48
N LEU A 139 7.74 -3.64 -8.60
CA LEU A 139 6.37 -4.11 -8.35
C LEU A 139 5.99 -5.42 -9.06
N GLU A 140 6.51 -5.68 -10.26
CA GLU A 140 6.18 -6.92 -10.99
C GLU A 140 6.53 -8.17 -10.18
N LYS A 141 7.78 -8.26 -9.70
CA LYS A 141 8.26 -9.41 -8.94
C LYS A 141 7.54 -9.51 -7.60
N LEU A 142 7.33 -8.37 -6.95
CA LEU A 142 6.59 -8.27 -5.69
C LEU A 142 5.14 -8.78 -5.85
N ARG A 143 4.44 -8.36 -6.91
CA ARG A 143 3.07 -8.79 -7.22
C ARG A 143 3.01 -10.30 -7.44
N VAL A 144 3.87 -10.84 -8.30
CA VAL A 144 3.87 -12.27 -8.63
C VAL A 144 4.18 -13.11 -7.38
N TYR A 145 5.15 -12.68 -6.56
CA TYR A 145 5.47 -13.34 -5.30
C TYR A 145 4.26 -13.33 -4.35
N CYS A 146 3.68 -12.15 -4.11
CA CYS A 146 2.55 -12.01 -3.19
C CYS A 146 1.33 -12.82 -3.64
N LYS A 147 1.04 -12.85 -4.95
CA LYS A 147 -0.05 -13.64 -5.52
C LYS A 147 0.19 -15.14 -5.34
N THR A 148 1.42 -15.61 -5.57
CA THR A 148 1.80 -17.02 -5.38
C THR A 148 1.61 -17.44 -3.92
N GLN A 149 1.91 -16.54 -2.99
CA GLN A 149 1.79 -16.75 -1.55
C GLN A 149 0.39 -16.41 -0.99
N GLY A 150 -0.55 -15.95 -1.83
CA GLY A 150 -1.89 -15.54 -1.39
C GLY A 150 -1.90 -14.37 -0.40
N LEU A 151 -0.88 -13.51 -0.41
CA LEU A 151 -0.69 -12.50 0.64
C LEU A 151 -1.72 -11.37 0.56
N LEU A 152 -2.14 -10.93 -0.63
CA LEU A 152 -2.97 -9.72 -0.75
C LEU A 152 -4.47 -10.03 -0.90
N GLY A 153 -4.82 -11.31 -1.09
CA GLY A 153 -6.16 -11.75 -1.45
C GLY A 153 -6.58 -11.28 -2.85
N ALA A 154 -7.71 -11.80 -3.34
CA ALA A 154 -8.17 -11.56 -4.71
C ALA A 154 -8.32 -10.06 -5.06
N ASN A 155 -8.91 -9.28 -4.15
CA ASN A 155 -9.10 -7.84 -4.35
C ASN A 155 -7.77 -7.07 -4.35
N GLY A 156 -6.83 -7.44 -3.48
CA GLY A 156 -5.50 -6.84 -3.44
C GLY A 156 -4.69 -7.17 -4.68
N ASP A 157 -4.73 -8.42 -5.14
CA ASP A 157 -4.06 -8.86 -6.36
C ASP A 157 -4.60 -8.12 -7.60
N ALA A 158 -5.93 -8.01 -7.71
CA ALA A 158 -6.59 -7.28 -8.80
C ALA A 158 -6.23 -5.79 -8.81
N LEU A 159 -6.21 -5.14 -7.64
CA LEU A 159 -5.81 -3.75 -7.50
C LEU A 159 -4.36 -3.54 -7.93
N VAL A 160 -3.44 -4.37 -7.47
CA VAL A 160 -2.00 -4.25 -7.78
C VAL A 160 -1.76 -4.46 -9.27
N GLU A 161 -2.46 -5.42 -9.88
CA GLU A 161 -2.44 -5.64 -11.33
C GLU A 161 -2.94 -4.43 -12.10
N LEU A 162 -4.10 -3.88 -11.74
CA LEU A 162 -4.65 -2.67 -12.35
C LEU A 162 -3.65 -1.51 -12.28
N VAL A 163 -3.17 -1.18 -11.08
CA VAL A 163 -2.26 -0.05 -10.87
C VAL A 163 -0.92 -0.27 -11.59
N GLN A 164 -0.41 -1.51 -11.63
CA GLN A 164 0.79 -1.83 -12.40
C GLN A 164 0.57 -1.58 -13.90
N GLN A 165 -0.56 -2.02 -14.46
CA GLN A 165 -0.87 -1.80 -15.87
C GLN A 165 -0.97 -0.31 -16.22
N ARG A 166 -1.67 0.47 -15.37
CA ARG A 166 -1.86 1.91 -15.55
C ARG A 166 -0.56 2.71 -15.38
N ARG A 167 0.22 2.45 -14.33
CA ARG A 167 1.49 3.17 -14.08
C ARG A 167 2.52 2.95 -15.19
N ASN A 168 2.49 1.78 -15.84
CA ASN A 168 3.41 1.46 -16.93
C ASN A 168 3.15 2.28 -18.21
N ALA A 169 2.04 3.02 -18.29
CA ALA A 169 1.79 4.00 -19.33
C ALA A 169 2.68 5.25 -19.25
N ILE A 170 3.44 5.43 -18.15
CA ILE A 170 4.51 6.42 -18.07
C ILE A 170 5.55 6.25 -19.20
N HIS A 171 5.68 5.03 -19.73
CA HIS A 171 6.41 4.74 -20.97
C HIS A 171 5.55 5.09 -22.21
N ALA A 172 5.22 6.37 -22.34
CA ALA A 172 4.19 6.92 -23.23
C ALA A 172 4.42 6.70 -24.74
N PHE A 173 5.59 6.17 -25.15
CA PHE A 173 5.85 5.83 -26.55
C PHE A 173 4.95 4.69 -27.06
N LYS A 174 4.51 3.80 -26.17
CA LYS A 174 3.56 2.72 -26.49
C LYS A 174 2.17 3.15 -26.05
N ASP A 175 1.21 3.05 -26.96
CA ASP A 175 -0.19 3.23 -26.62
C ASP A 175 -0.63 2.20 -25.56
N ARG A 176 -1.12 2.70 -24.43
CA ARG A 176 -1.55 1.90 -23.29
C ARG A 176 -2.76 2.58 -22.65
N PRO A 177 -3.78 1.81 -22.22
CA PRO A 177 -4.94 2.39 -21.56
C PRO A 177 -4.54 2.98 -20.20
N ILE A 178 -4.73 4.30 -20.05
CA ILE A 178 -4.47 5.06 -18.83
C ILE A 178 -5.70 5.21 -17.93
N GLY A 179 -6.87 4.74 -18.36
CA GLY A 179 -8.11 4.85 -17.59
C GLY A 179 -8.66 6.29 -17.55
N ASP A 180 -9.44 6.57 -16.52
CA ASP A 180 -9.99 7.90 -16.23
C ASP A 180 -9.88 8.26 -14.73
N GLY A 181 -10.36 9.45 -14.37
CA GLY A 181 -10.29 9.93 -12.99
C GLY A 181 -11.20 9.17 -12.03
N LEU A 182 -12.32 8.62 -12.50
CA LEU A 182 -13.22 7.78 -11.68
C LEU A 182 -12.57 6.45 -11.32
N GLU A 183 -11.94 5.78 -12.29
CA GLU A 183 -11.18 4.54 -12.07
C GLU A 183 -10.02 4.80 -11.11
N PHE A 184 -9.31 5.92 -11.28
CA PHE A 184 -8.24 6.32 -10.36
C PHE A 184 -8.74 6.51 -8.93
N GLN A 185 -9.84 7.24 -8.71
CA GLN A 185 -10.41 7.42 -7.37
C GLN A 185 -10.87 6.08 -6.77
N GLY A 186 -11.44 5.17 -7.58
CA GLY A 186 -11.76 3.81 -7.16
C GLY A 186 -10.52 3.03 -6.71
N ALA A 187 -9.40 3.15 -7.44
CA ALA A 187 -8.15 2.51 -7.06
C ALA A 187 -7.54 3.11 -5.77
N VAL A 188 -7.69 4.42 -5.53
CA VAL A 188 -7.28 5.05 -4.27
C VAL A 188 -8.08 4.49 -3.08
N ARG A 189 -9.38 4.25 -3.24
CA ARG A 189 -10.22 3.56 -2.24
C ARG A 189 -9.75 2.12 -2.00
N GLY A 190 -9.47 1.40 -3.09
CA GLY A 190 -8.89 0.06 -3.03
C GLY A 190 -7.56 0.04 -2.27
N TYR A 191 -6.73 1.07 -2.44
CA TYR A 191 -5.46 1.17 -1.74
C TYR A 191 -5.63 1.37 -0.23
N LEU A 192 -6.61 2.15 0.23
CA LEU A 192 -6.92 2.22 1.67
C LEU A 192 -7.28 0.83 2.23
N ALA A 193 -8.10 0.05 1.51
CA ALA A 193 -8.43 -1.32 1.92
C ALA A 193 -7.19 -2.24 1.96
N LEU A 194 -6.33 -2.17 0.94
CA LEU A 194 -5.08 -2.91 0.89
C LEU A 194 -4.15 -2.52 2.06
N LEU A 195 -4.02 -1.22 2.33
CA LEU A 195 -3.16 -0.70 3.40
C LEU A 195 -3.64 -1.15 4.78
N ARG A 196 -4.96 -1.17 5.03
CA ARG A 196 -5.56 -1.76 6.23
C ARG A 196 -5.17 -3.23 6.38
N ASN A 197 -5.29 -4.01 5.31
CA ASN A 197 -4.94 -5.44 5.31
C ASN A 197 -3.44 -5.67 5.54
N VAL A 198 -2.58 -4.83 4.97
CA VAL A 198 -1.14 -4.86 5.23
C VAL A 198 -0.87 -4.56 6.69
N ASN A 199 -1.38 -3.45 7.22
CA ASN A 199 -1.18 -3.02 8.60
C ASN A 199 -1.63 -4.09 9.61
N ALA A 200 -2.79 -4.72 9.37
CA ALA A 200 -3.32 -5.79 10.23
C ALA A 200 -2.44 -7.04 10.31
N ARG A 201 -1.47 -7.20 9.41
CA ARG A 201 -0.55 -8.34 9.34
C ARG A 201 0.85 -8.02 9.86
N LEU A 202 1.09 -6.78 10.27
CA LEU A 202 2.37 -6.39 10.85
C LEU A 202 2.35 -6.77 12.34
N PRO A 203 3.41 -7.44 12.86
CA PRO A 203 3.45 -7.91 14.24
C PRO A 203 3.80 -6.75 15.17
N TYR A 204 2.80 -5.99 15.58
CA TYR A 204 2.94 -4.99 16.64
C TYR A 204 3.03 -5.66 18.02
N PRO A 205 3.77 -5.08 18.98
CA PRO A 205 3.88 -5.64 20.33
C PRO A 205 2.55 -5.74 21.06
N ASP A 206 1.70 -4.71 20.91
CA ASP A 206 0.34 -4.66 21.43
C ASP A 206 -0.51 -3.64 20.65
N ASP A 207 -1.80 -3.59 20.98
CA ASP A 207 -2.82 -2.75 20.32
C ASP A 207 -2.57 -1.23 20.40
N ASN A 208 -1.74 -0.76 21.34
CA ASN A 208 -1.41 0.66 21.48
C ASN A 208 -0.42 1.13 20.41
N TYR A 209 0.35 0.19 19.85
CA TYR A 209 1.32 0.47 18.79
C TYR A 209 0.73 0.35 17.39
N VAL A 210 -0.43 -0.31 17.25
CA VAL A 210 -1.11 -0.49 15.97
C VAL A 210 -1.57 0.88 15.43
N PRO A 211 -1.06 1.32 14.26
CA PRO A 211 -1.52 2.54 13.59
C PRO A 211 -3.02 2.51 13.33
N ARG A 212 -3.69 3.63 13.62
CA ARG A 212 -5.12 3.81 13.37
C ARG A 212 -5.37 5.04 12.52
N GLU A 213 -6.38 4.92 11.67
CA GLU A 213 -7.00 6.04 10.97
C GLU A 213 -7.71 6.91 12.02
N ARG A 214 -7.26 8.13 12.20
CA ARG A 214 -7.96 9.11 13.03
C ARG A 214 -8.81 9.99 12.12
#